data_AF-A0A356NTU5-F1
#
_entry.id   AF-A0A356NTU5-F1
#
_cell.length_a   1.000
_cell.length_b   1.000
_cell.length_c   1.000
_cell.angle_alpha   90.00
_cell.angle_beta   90.00
_cell.angle_gamma   90.00
#
_symmetry.space_group_name_H-M   'P 1'
#
loop_
_entity.id
_entity.type
_entity.pdbx_description
1 polymer ?
#
loop_
_entity_poly.entity_id
_entity_poly.type
_entity_poly.pdbx_seq_one_letter_code
_entity_poly.pdbx_strand_id
1 'polypeptide(L)'
;MTQTTLDINASQLDRSRLGTPDRDSELREVAEQFEAIFLHEWIKQARQTKLADDILGSSSMDKYQEMLDREYASSLASGVNLGIAEALIRQFEGKGR
;
A
#
# COMPACT_ATOMS: atom_id res chain seq x y z
N MET A 1 40.91 24.44 44.68
CA MET A 1 39.90 25.13 43.86
C MET A 1 39.73 24.34 42.56
N THR A 2 38.47 24.07 42.21
CA THR A 2 37.90 23.76 40.88
C THR A 2 38.48 22.63 40.03
N GLN A 3 37.66 21.61 39.79
CA GLN A 3 37.18 21.02 38.51
C GLN A 3 36.75 19.57 38.87
N THR A 4 35.61 19.00 38.51
CA THR A 4 34.91 19.00 37.23
C THR A 4 33.47 18.55 37.46
N THR A 5 32.54 19.26 36.85
CA THR A 5 31.12 18.95 36.76
C THR A 5 30.84 18.00 35.58
N LEU A 6 29.88 17.08 35.79
CA LEU A 6 28.97 16.50 34.80
C LEU A 6 29.47 15.31 33.94
N ASP A 7 29.22 14.09 34.44
CA ASP A 7 29.04 12.88 33.62
C ASP A 7 27.64 12.32 33.85
N ILE A 8 26.62 12.98 33.28
CA ILE A 8 25.30 12.38 33.07
C ILE A 8 24.89 12.76 31.66
N ASN A 9 24.63 11.76 30.79
CA ASN A 9 23.86 11.80 29.53
C ASN A 9 24.47 11.09 28.30
N ALA A 10 25.37 10.12 28.45
CA ALA A 10 25.69 9.24 27.31
C ALA A 10 24.58 8.20 27.04
N SER A 11 23.85 7.78 28.09
CA SER A 11 22.84 6.70 28.03
C SER A 11 21.39 7.19 27.84
N GLN A 12 21.14 8.51 27.81
CA GLN A 12 19.83 9.09 27.49
C GLN A 12 19.66 9.44 26.00
N LEU A 13 20.76 9.50 25.23
CA LEU A 13 20.73 9.93 23.83
C LEU A 13 20.38 8.82 22.82
N ASP A 14 20.28 7.56 23.27
CA ASP A 14 20.00 6.43 22.38
C ASP A 14 18.50 6.04 22.33
N ARG A 15 17.71 6.43 23.33
CA ARG A 15 16.27 6.10 23.38
C ARG A 15 15.40 6.92 22.43
N SER A 16 15.96 7.98 21.83
CA SER A 16 15.26 8.82 20.84
C SER A 16 15.56 8.40 19.39
N ARG A 17 16.46 7.43 19.17
CA ARG A 17 16.81 6.91 17.84
C ARG A 17 16.14 5.60 17.47
N LEU A 18 15.54 4.90 18.43
CA LEU A 18 14.54 3.89 18.15
C LEU A 18 13.20 4.59 17.91
N GLY A 19 13.09 5.24 16.75
CA GLY A 19 11.81 5.74 16.25
C GLY A 19 10.81 4.61 16.29
N THR A 20 9.64 4.87 16.87
CA THR A 20 8.47 4.02 16.67
C THR A 20 8.33 3.81 15.16
N PRO A 21 8.09 2.59 14.65
CA PRO A 21 7.77 2.42 13.25
C PRO A 21 6.71 3.43 12.89
N ASP A 22 7.01 4.23 11.87
CA ASP A 22 6.19 5.37 11.47
C ASP A 22 4.86 4.80 11.01
N ARG A 23 3.83 4.84 11.86
CA ARG A 23 2.50 4.27 11.56
C ARG A 23 1.97 4.78 10.24
N ASP A 24 2.36 6.00 9.86
CA ASP A 24 1.96 6.63 8.62
C ASP A 24 2.61 5.93 7.41
N SER A 25 3.84 5.42 7.55
CA SER A 25 4.50 4.60 6.54
C SER A 25 3.84 3.23 6.34
N GLU A 26 3.45 2.55 7.43
CA GLU A 26 2.73 1.28 7.37
C GLU A 26 1.32 1.46 6.77
N LEU A 27 0.60 2.52 7.18
CA LEU A 27 -0.71 2.85 6.63
C LEU A 27 -0.63 3.15 5.13
N ARG A 28 0.43 3.83 4.70
CA ARG A 28 0.68 4.11 3.28
C ARG A 28 0.90 2.84 2.47
N GLU A 29 1.77 1.95 2.93
CA GLU A 29 2.04 0.67 2.26
C GLU A 29 0.76 -0.18 2.12
N VAL A 30 -0.08 -0.23 3.15
CA VAL A 30 -1.35 -0.95 3.11
C VAL A 30 -2.34 -0.27 2.15
N ALA A 31 -2.38 1.06 2.14
CA ALA A 31 -3.27 1.82 1.26
C ALA A 31 -2.90 1.65 -0.23
N GLU A 32 -1.61 1.60 -0.55
CA GLU A 32 -1.10 1.32 -1.90
C GLU A 32 -1.46 -0.10 -2.36
N GLN A 33 -1.31 -1.10 -1.48
CA GLN A 33 -1.76 -2.47 -1.75
C GLN A 33 -3.27 -2.56 -1.99
N PHE A 34 -4.05 -1.79 -1.24
CA PHE A 34 -5.50 -1.72 -1.44
C PHE A 34 -5.86 -1.12 -2.82
N GLU A 35 -5.16 -0.08 -3.25
CA GLU A 35 -5.36 0.50 -4.59
C GLU A 35 -5.10 -0.53 -5.70
N ALA A 36 -4.06 -1.35 -5.56
CA ALA A 36 -3.79 -2.44 -6.50
C ALA A 36 -4.91 -3.49 -6.54
N ILE A 37 -5.45 -3.88 -5.38
CA ILE A 37 -6.59 -4.81 -5.29
C ILE A 37 -7.84 -4.20 -5.94
N PHE A 38 -8.11 -2.93 -5.67
CA PHE A 38 -9.24 -2.22 -6.27
C PHE A 38 -9.13 -2.18 -7.80
N LEU A 39 -7.94 -1.85 -8.31
CA LEU A 39 -7.71 -1.80 -9.75
C LEU A 39 -7.84 -3.19 -10.40
N HIS A 40 -7.35 -4.23 -9.74
CA HIS A 40 -7.55 -5.61 -10.18
C HIS A 40 -9.04 -5.97 -10.31
N GLU A 41 -9.84 -5.64 -9.29
CA GLU A 41 -11.28 -5.90 -9.33
C GLU A 41 -11.97 -5.06 -10.43
N TRP A 42 -11.57 -3.80 -10.61
CA TRP A 42 -12.10 -2.97 -11.69
C TRP A 42 -11.80 -3.56 -13.08
N ILE A 43 -10.54 -3.96 -13.33
CA ILE A 43 -10.11 -4.59 -14.58
C ILE A 43 -10.89 -5.89 -14.84
N LYS A 44 -11.07 -6.70 -13.79
CA LYS A 44 -11.86 -7.93 -13.85
C LYS A 44 -13.33 -7.65 -14.21
N GLN A 45 -13.97 -6.68 -13.56
CA GLN A 45 -15.35 -6.28 -13.86
C GLN A 45 -15.51 -5.70 -15.27
N ALA A 46 -14.55 -4.90 -15.72
CA ALA A 46 -14.52 -4.35 -17.07
C ALA A 46 -14.51 -5.47 -18.13
N ARG A 47 -13.77 -6.56 -17.89
CA ARG A 47 -13.77 -7.72 -18.80
C ARG A 47 -14.97 -8.67 -18.64
N GLN A 48 -15.61 -8.71 -17.47
CA GLN A 48 -16.85 -9.47 -17.31
C GLN A 48 -17.98 -8.91 -18.17
N THR A 49 -17.90 -7.62 -18.54
CA THR A 49 -18.77 -6.99 -19.54
C THR A 49 -18.34 -7.44 -20.95
N LYS A 50 -18.52 -8.72 -21.28
CA LYS A 50 -18.21 -9.28 -22.61
C LYS A 50 -19.36 -8.95 -23.58
N LEU A 51 -19.02 -8.55 -24.81
CA LEU A 51 -19.99 -8.30 -25.89
C LEU A 51 -20.51 -9.58 -26.57
N ALA A 52 -19.84 -10.72 -26.32
CA ALA A 52 -20.20 -12.02 -26.84
C ALA A 52 -19.87 -13.11 -25.81
N ASP A 53 -20.58 -14.24 -25.88
CA ASP A 53 -20.28 -15.40 -25.05
C ASP A 53 -18.88 -15.95 -25.33
N ASP A 54 -18.31 -16.56 -24.31
CA ASP A 54 -16.95 -17.06 -24.33
C ASP A 54 -16.83 -18.33 -25.19
N ILE A 55 -16.62 -18.16 -26.49
CA ILE A 55 -16.48 -19.28 -27.44
C ILE A 55 -15.12 -19.99 -27.28
N LEU A 56 -14.14 -19.36 -26.62
CA LEU A 56 -12.75 -19.86 -26.50
C LEU A 56 -12.28 -20.09 -25.05
N GLY A 57 -13.15 -19.85 -24.06
CA GLY A 57 -12.79 -19.88 -22.65
C GLY A 57 -12.60 -21.29 -22.09
N SER A 58 -11.51 -21.50 -21.36
CA SER A 58 -11.31 -22.69 -20.53
C SER A 58 -10.87 -22.26 -19.13
N SER A 59 -11.19 -23.07 -18.11
CA SER A 59 -10.84 -22.77 -16.71
C SER A 59 -9.33 -22.58 -16.46
N SER A 60 -8.49 -23.20 -17.29
CA SER A 60 -7.04 -23.00 -17.28
C SER A 60 -6.65 -21.62 -17.82
N MET A 61 -7.33 -21.16 -18.88
CA MET A 61 -7.13 -19.82 -19.44
C MET A 61 -7.58 -18.75 -18.44
N ASP A 62 -8.71 -18.97 -17.75
CA ASP A 62 -9.21 -18.04 -16.73
C ASP A 62 -8.21 -17.80 -15.61
N LYS A 63 -7.54 -18.86 -15.13
CA LYS A 63 -6.49 -18.75 -14.11
C LYS A 63 -5.27 -17.99 -14.61
N TYR A 64 -4.84 -18.25 -15.84
CA TYR A 64 -3.72 -17.52 -16.42
C TYR A 64 -4.05 -16.04 -16.57
N GLN A 65 -5.27 -15.74 -17.04
CA GLN A 65 -5.79 -14.39 -17.15
C GLN A 65 -5.80 -13.70 -15.78
N GLU A 66 -6.30 -14.36 -14.74
CA GLU A 66 -6.33 -13.80 -13.37
C GLU A 66 -4.92 -13.47 -12.85
N MET A 67 -3.93 -14.32 -13.11
CA MET A 67 -2.54 -14.02 -12.75
C MET A 67 -2.00 -12.81 -13.52
N LEU A 68 -2.26 -12.74 -14.84
CA LEU A 68 -1.87 -11.61 -15.66
C LEU A 68 -2.48 -10.29 -15.15
N ASP A 69 -3.75 -10.33 -14.78
CA ASP A 69 -4.48 -9.15 -14.30
C ASP A 69 -3.94 -8.64 -12.99
N ARG A 70 -3.54 -9.55 -12.10
CA ARG A 70 -2.90 -9.17 -10.83
C ARG A 70 -1.59 -8.44 -11.06
N GLU A 71 -0.74 -8.96 -11.95
CA GLU A 71 0.52 -8.29 -12.31
C GLU A 71 0.26 -6.94 -12.99
N TYR A 72 -0.72 -6.88 -13.87
CA TYR A 72 -1.06 -5.65 -14.55
C TYR A 72 -1.60 -4.59 -13.58
N ALA A 73 -2.49 -4.97 -12.67
CA ALA A 73 -3.00 -4.08 -11.64
C ALA A 73 -1.91 -3.58 -10.69
N SER A 74 -0.97 -4.45 -10.29
CA SER A 74 0.19 -4.08 -9.47
C SER A 74 1.10 -3.06 -10.18
N SER A 75 1.42 -3.33 -11.45
CA SER A 75 2.24 -2.44 -12.29
C SER A 75 1.55 -1.10 -12.54
N LEU A 76 0.24 -1.11 -12.82
CA LEU A 76 -0.54 0.10 -13.03
C LEU A 76 -0.70 0.91 -11.75
N ALA A 77 -0.96 0.30 -10.60
CA ALA A 77 -1.02 1.02 -9.32
C ALA A 77 0.32 1.71 -9.00
N SER A 78 1.44 1.09 -9.39
CA SER A 78 2.77 1.67 -9.24
C SER A 78 3.04 2.84 -10.20
N GLY A 79 2.46 2.82 -11.41
CA GLY A 79 2.70 3.84 -12.45
C GLY A 79 1.63 4.93 -12.56
N VAL A 80 0.41 4.64 -12.14
CA VAL A 80 -0.77 5.50 -12.21
C VAL A 80 -1.33 5.64 -10.79
N ASN A 81 -0.98 6.74 -10.15
CA ASN A 81 -1.54 7.08 -8.85
C ASN A 81 -2.99 7.56 -9.03
N LEU A 82 -3.96 6.73 -8.66
CA LEU A 82 -5.39 7.06 -8.75
C LEU A 82 -5.85 7.95 -7.58
N GLY A 83 -4.99 8.13 -6.57
CA GLY A 83 -5.25 8.91 -5.37
C GLY A 83 -6.19 8.22 -4.38
N ILE A 84 -6.48 6.93 -4.56
CA ILE A 84 -7.34 6.14 -3.67
C ILE A 84 -6.56 5.85 -2.39
N ALA A 85 -5.30 5.46 -2.49
CA ALA A 85 -4.43 5.26 -1.34
C ALA A 85 -4.36 6.54 -0.48
N GLU A 86 -4.14 7.69 -1.11
CA GLU A 86 -4.09 8.99 -0.42
C GLU A 86 -5.43 9.39 0.20
N ALA A 87 -6.55 9.08 -0.46
CA ALA A 87 -7.88 9.34 0.10
C ALA A 87 -8.16 8.48 1.34
N LEU A 88 -7.70 7.23 1.34
CA LEU A 88 -7.78 6.34 2.49
C LEU A 88 -6.94 6.88 3.66
N ILE A 89 -5.68 7.22 3.42
CA ILE A 89 -4.79 7.80 4.43
C ILE A 89 -5.43 9.04 5.06
N ARG A 90 -5.88 10.01 4.25
CA ARG A 90 -6.58 11.22 4.74
C ARG A 90 -7.81 10.89 5.59
N GLN A 91 -8.58 9.87 5.21
CA GLN A 91 -9.77 9.45 5.95
C GLN A 91 -9.44 8.82 7.31
N PHE A 92 -8.31 8.12 7.44
CA PHE A 92 -7.85 7.53 8.69
C PHE A 92 -7.14 8.56 9.59
N GLU A 93 -6.37 9.48 9.02
CA GLU A 93 -5.76 10.61 9.74
C GLU A 93 -6.83 11.57 10.30
N GLY A 94 -7.87 11.87 9.52
CA GLY A 94 -8.97 12.76 9.92
C GLY A 94 -9.92 12.18 10.97
N LYS A 95 -9.96 10.86 11.13
CA LYS A 95 -10.77 10.16 12.16
C LYS A 95 -10.04 9.98 13.49
N GLY A 96 -8.74 10.29 13.57
CA GLY A 96 -7.92 10.13 14.77
C GLY A 96 -7.90 11.33 15.74
N ARG A 97 -8.78 12.32 15.58
CA ARG A 97 -8.89 13.51 16.45
C ARG A 97 -10.20 13.58 17.20
#